data_AF-K7Z3P1-F1
#
_entry.id   AF-K7Z3P1-F1
#
_cell.length_a   1.000
_cell.length_b   1.000
_cell.length_c   1.000
_cell.angle_alpha   90.00
_cell.angle_beta   90.00
_cell.angle_gamma   90.00
#
_symmetry.space_group_name_H-M   'P 1'
#
loop_
_entity.id
_entity.type
_entity.pdbx_description
1 polymer ?
#
loop_
_entity_poly.entity_id
_entity_poly.type
_entity_poly.pdbx_seq_one_letter_code
_entity_poly.pdbx_strand_id
1 'polypeptide(L)'
;GRSFIDFVHPKDRSTFANQIASGVPISESKGTCQKDLRFSLCVLLRRYRGLKCGGFNIVGKSVNYEPYRLCLNFREAPEECKNDKTTTLTETSMLLVVSATPIKSVYKVPNEMFSTKSPTFSTRHTAIGIISQIDGAAAPLLGYFCQDMIGKSILDFYHPADLKLMKSIYEAMIQKGQIPGGKYCSKPYRFLTQNGCYILLETEWTS
;
A
#
# COMPACT_ATOMS: atom_id res chain seq x y z
N GLY A 1 4.52 2.41 28.16
CA GLY A 1 4.08 2.55 26.75
C GLY A 1 3.34 1.31 26.31
N ARG A 2 2.58 1.37 25.21
CA ARG A 2 2.01 0.18 24.55
C ARG A 2 2.81 -0.12 23.28
N SER A 3 2.80 -1.37 22.83
CA SER A 3 3.49 -1.72 21.58
C SER A 3 2.75 -1.12 20.38
N PHE A 4 3.47 -0.54 19.41
CA PHE A 4 2.86 0.03 18.21
C PHE A 4 2.15 -1.03 17.36
N ILE A 5 2.68 -2.26 17.33
CA ILE A 5 2.13 -3.37 16.54
C ILE A 5 0.71 -3.80 17.00
N ASP A 6 0.33 -3.47 18.24
CA ASP A 6 -1.01 -3.76 18.78
C ASP A 6 -2.10 -2.95 18.07
N PHE A 7 -1.73 -1.81 17.46
CA PHE A 7 -2.63 -0.95 16.71
C PHE A 7 -2.72 -1.34 15.23
N VAL A 8 -1.78 -2.13 14.72
CA VAL A 8 -1.75 -2.60 13.33
C VAL A 8 -2.67 -3.82 13.17
N HIS A 9 -3.47 -3.83 12.11
CA HIS A 9 -4.33 -4.95 11.77
C HIS A 9 -3.51 -6.25 11.60
N PRO A 10 -3.97 -7.41 12.14
CA PRO A 10 -3.23 -8.66 12.07
C PRO A 10 -2.72 -9.03 10.67
N LYS A 11 -3.53 -8.78 9.63
CA LYS A 11 -3.17 -8.99 8.21
C LYS A 11 -1.92 -8.22 7.75
N ASP A 12 -1.68 -7.03 8.28
CA ASP A 12 -0.63 -6.12 7.83
C ASP A 12 0.63 -6.21 8.71
N ARG A 13 0.60 -7.03 9.78
CA ARG A 13 1.72 -7.13 10.75
C ARG A 13 2.99 -7.68 10.11
N SER A 14 2.86 -8.66 9.21
CA SER A 14 4.00 -9.23 8.49
C SER A 14 4.64 -8.20 7.56
N THR A 15 3.82 -7.46 6.80
CA THR A 15 4.29 -6.37 5.94
C THR A 15 5.01 -5.29 6.74
N PHE A 16 4.45 -4.90 7.89
CA PHE A 16 5.08 -3.93 8.79
C PHE A 16 6.42 -4.43 9.36
N ALA A 17 6.47 -5.67 9.85
CA ALA A 17 7.68 -6.27 10.40
C ALA A 17 8.79 -6.38 9.34
N ASN A 18 8.45 -6.83 8.12
CA ASN A 18 9.39 -6.92 7.01
C ASN A 18 9.94 -5.55 6.62
N GLN A 19 9.08 -4.52 6.61
CA GLN A 19 9.52 -3.15 6.28
C GLN A 19 10.50 -2.61 7.32
N ILE A 20 10.23 -2.83 8.61
CA ILE A 20 11.15 -2.44 9.68
C ILE A 20 12.45 -3.21 9.54
N ALA A 21 12.41 -4.53 9.41
CA ALA A 21 13.61 -5.37 9.32
C ALA A 21 14.51 -4.98 8.13
N SER A 22 13.92 -4.63 6.99
CA SER A 22 14.67 -4.14 5.82
C SER A 22 15.27 -2.75 6.00
N GLY A 23 14.70 -1.95 6.90
CA GLY A 23 15.04 -0.54 7.10
C GLY A 23 15.94 -0.25 8.30
N VAL A 24 16.17 -1.22 9.19
CA VAL A 24 17.16 -1.08 10.25
C VAL A 24 18.54 -1.04 9.60
N PRO A 25 19.31 0.05 9.74
CA PRO A 25 20.68 0.08 9.25
C PRO A 25 21.51 -0.88 10.09
N ILE A 26 21.74 -2.09 9.58
CA ILE A 26 22.71 -3.02 10.16
C ILE A 26 24.08 -2.39 9.97
N SER A 27 24.77 -2.12 11.07
CA SER A 27 26.07 -1.45 11.10
C SER A 27 27.16 -2.39 10.59
N GLU A 28 27.13 -2.75 9.31
CA GLU A 28 28.20 -3.50 8.63
C GLU A 28 28.28 -3.09 7.16
N SER A 29 28.85 -1.91 6.90
CA SER A 29 29.75 -1.63 5.76
C SER A 29 29.88 -0.12 5.55
N LYS A 30 31.12 0.38 5.67
CA LYS A 30 31.51 1.72 5.20
C LYS A 30 31.37 1.73 3.68
N GLY A 31 30.34 2.39 3.17
CA GLY A 31 30.15 2.55 1.72
C GLY A 31 28.92 3.34 1.34
N THR A 32 29.09 4.66 1.23
CA THR A 32 28.41 5.53 0.25
C THR A 32 26.88 5.70 0.30
N CYS A 33 26.46 6.93 0.62
CA CYS A 33 25.14 7.52 0.35
C CYS A 33 23.93 6.90 1.06
N GLN A 34 23.70 7.27 2.34
CA GLN A 34 22.37 7.13 2.95
C GLN A 34 21.43 8.19 2.35
N LYS A 35 20.91 7.92 1.15
CA LYS A 35 19.65 8.53 0.72
C LYS A 35 18.63 8.19 1.80
N ASP A 36 17.98 9.22 2.32
CA ASP A 36 16.80 9.18 3.20
C ASP A 36 15.80 8.13 2.66
N LEU A 37 15.96 6.88 3.08
CA LEU A 37 15.16 5.73 2.67
C LEU A 37 13.82 5.89 3.38
N ARG A 38 12.95 6.74 2.85
CA ARG A 38 11.58 6.86 3.31
C ARG A 38 10.85 5.59 2.97
N PHE A 39 10.81 4.67 3.93
CA PHE A 39 10.05 3.44 3.85
C PHE A 39 8.57 3.77 4.03
N SER A 40 7.84 3.86 2.92
CA SER A 40 6.39 4.07 2.94
C SER A 40 5.66 2.74 2.81
N LEU A 41 4.71 2.47 3.71
CA LEU A 41 3.80 1.33 3.60
C LEU A 41 2.36 1.73 3.89
N CYS A 42 1.39 0.97 3.38
CA CYS A 42 -0.02 1.17 3.69
C CYS A 42 -0.49 0.08 4.65
N VAL A 43 -1.12 0.45 5.76
CA VAL A 43 -1.66 -0.49 6.75
C VAL A 43 -3.02 -0.04 7.26
N LEU A 44 -3.76 -0.98 7.81
CA LEU A 44 -4.94 -0.71 8.61
C LEU A 44 -4.55 -0.46 10.07
N LEU A 45 -4.87 0.74 10.59
CA LEU A 45 -4.72 1.07 12.01
C LEU A 45 -6.06 1.02 12.74
N ARG A 46 -6.02 0.46 13.95
CA ARG A 46 -7.18 0.37 14.84
C ARG A 46 -7.63 1.76 15.28
N ARG A 47 -8.91 2.07 15.06
CA ARG A 47 -9.52 3.28 15.60
C ARG A 47 -9.70 3.19 17.10
N TYR A 48 -9.37 4.27 17.80
CA TYR A 48 -9.58 4.35 19.25
C TYR A 48 -11.07 4.23 19.61
N ARG A 49 -11.36 3.35 20.57
CA ARG A 49 -12.71 3.15 21.12
C ARG A 49 -12.96 4.18 22.22
N GLY A 50 -13.18 5.42 21.83
CA GLY A 50 -13.49 6.49 22.78
C GLY A 50 -14.87 6.32 23.43
N LEU A 51 -14.97 6.67 24.71
CA LEU A 51 -16.24 6.72 25.46
C LEU A 51 -17.27 7.67 24.81
N LYS A 52 -16.81 8.72 24.10
CA LYS A 52 -17.64 9.77 23.49
C LYS A 52 -18.53 9.30 22.32
N CYS A 53 -18.17 8.24 21.61
CA CYS A 53 -18.95 7.72 20.46
C CYS A 53 -19.72 6.44 20.81
N GLY A 54 -19.83 6.07 22.09
CA GLY A 54 -20.34 4.74 22.39
C GLY A 54 -20.70 4.37 23.83
N GLY A 55 -20.49 5.22 24.84
CA GLY A 55 -20.84 4.87 26.23
C GLY A 55 -19.94 3.79 26.85
N PHE A 56 -20.30 3.36 28.06
CA PHE A 56 -19.45 2.61 28.99
C PHE A 56 -19.19 1.13 28.61
N ASN A 57 -19.97 0.55 27.69
CA ASN A 57 -19.81 -0.83 27.23
C ASN A 57 -18.74 -0.96 26.12
N ILE A 58 -17.47 -1.01 26.52
CA ILE A 58 -16.32 -1.13 25.60
C ILE A 58 -16.04 -2.60 25.21
N VAL A 59 -16.47 -3.56 26.03
CA VAL A 59 -16.10 -4.99 25.94
C VAL A 59 -16.79 -5.72 24.78
N GLY A 60 -17.94 -5.23 24.28
CA GLY A 60 -18.73 -5.91 23.23
C GLY A 60 -18.69 -5.29 21.83
N LYS A 61 -17.81 -4.33 21.55
CA LYS A 61 -17.81 -3.61 20.26
C LYS A 61 -16.90 -4.22 19.22
N SER A 62 -17.28 -4.11 17.95
CA SER A 62 -16.42 -4.43 16.81
C SER A 62 -15.16 -3.55 16.81
N VAL A 63 -14.02 -4.11 16.39
CA VAL A 63 -12.80 -3.33 16.18
C VAL A 63 -12.88 -2.73 14.78
N ASN A 64 -12.91 -1.40 14.69
CA ASN A 64 -12.84 -0.72 13.40
C ASN A 64 -11.39 -0.39 13.07
N TYR A 65 -11.05 -0.56 11.80
CA TYR A 65 -9.75 -0.24 11.26
C TYR A 65 -9.90 0.76 10.12
N GLU A 66 -8.96 1.70 10.04
CA GLU A 66 -8.92 2.72 9.01
C GLU A 66 -7.57 2.64 8.27
N PRO A 67 -7.53 2.91 6.95
CA PRO A 67 -6.31 2.81 6.16
C PRO A 67 -5.42 4.03 6.36
N TYR A 68 -4.13 3.79 6.60
CA TYR A 68 -3.09 4.81 6.75
C TYR A 68 -1.88 4.48 5.89
N ARG A 69 -1.29 5.53 5.31
CA ARG A 69 0.06 5.50 4.75
C ARG A 69 1.05 5.87 5.86
N LEU A 70 1.84 4.90 6.26
CA LEU A 70 2.94 5.07 7.19
C LEU A 70 4.20 5.46 6.43
N CYS A 71 4.95 6.42 6.95
CA CYS A 71 6.33 6.67 6.59
C CYS A 71 7.20 6.46 7.83
N LEU A 72 8.13 5.52 7.74
CA LEU A 72 9.02 5.08 8.81
C LEU A 72 10.39 5.74 8.64
N ASN A 73 10.86 6.40 9.68
CA ASN A 73 12.18 7.02 9.71
C ASN A 73 12.94 6.55 10.95
N PHE A 74 14.10 5.93 10.75
CA PHE A 74 15.00 5.56 11.83
C PHE A 74 15.90 6.75 12.16
N ARG A 75 16.05 7.06 13.45
CA ARG A 75 16.92 8.11 13.95
C ARG A 75 17.70 7.58 15.15
N GLU A 76 18.95 7.99 15.28
CA GLU A 76 19.70 7.75 16.50
C GLU A 76 19.06 8.58 17.63
N ALA A 77 18.91 7.96 18.81
CA ALA A 77 18.43 8.70 19.97
C ALA A 77 19.47 9.77 20.31
N PRO A 78 19.04 11.00 20.63
CA PRO A 78 19.97 12.00 21.14
C PRO A 78 20.63 11.45 22.41
N GLU A 79 21.95 11.52 22.52
CA GLU A 79 22.65 11.11 23.72
C GLU A 79 22.11 11.91 24.91
N GLU A 80 21.45 11.24 25.85
CA GLU A 80 21.16 11.85 27.13
C GLU A 80 22.49 12.01 27.85
N CYS A 81 22.95 13.25 28.06
CA CYS A 81 24.09 13.54 28.93
C CYS A 81 23.82 12.99 30.33
N LYS A 82 24.26 11.76 30.61
CA LYS A 82 24.30 11.21 31.96
C LYS A 82 25.76 11.04 32.38
N ASN A 83 26.15 11.86 33.35
CA ASN A 83 27.27 11.62 34.23
C ASN A 83 27.06 10.26 34.89
N ASP A 84 27.74 9.21 34.43
CA ASP A 84 28.37 8.26 35.33
C ASP A 84 29.36 7.38 34.55
N LYS A 85 30.61 7.44 35.00
CA LYS A 85 31.75 6.72 34.42
C LYS A 85 31.70 5.27 34.85
N THR A 86 31.02 4.40 34.09
CA THR A 86 31.40 2.98 34.05
C THR A 86 30.80 2.26 32.84
N THR A 87 31.69 1.61 32.11
CA THR A 87 31.45 0.48 31.19
C THR A 87 31.18 0.82 29.72
N THR A 88 32.26 0.66 28.96
CA THR A 88 32.37 0.31 27.55
C THR A 88 31.22 -0.54 27.00
N LEU A 89 30.38 0.08 26.17
CA LEU A 89 29.74 -0.41 24.94
C LEU A 89 28.90 0.79 24.47
N THR A 90 29.24 1.40 23.34
CA THR A 90 28.41 2.45 22.74
C THR A 90 27.14 1.79 22.21
N GLU A 91 26.17 1.56 23.10
CA GLU A 91 24.82 1.13 22.75
C GLU A 91 24.14 2.30 22.03
N THR A 92 24.30 2.36 20.71
CA THR A 92 23.58 3.31 19.87
C THR A 92 22.10 2.96 19.92
N SER A 93 21.36 3.64 20.80
CA SER A 93 19.92 3.44 20.90
C SER A 93 19.23 4.07 19.69
N MET A 94 18.48 3.27 18.94
CA MET A 94 17.74 3.72 17.76
C MET A 94 16.28 4.01 18.09
N LEU A 95 15.77 5.12 17.58
CA LEU A 95 14.37 5.52 17.62
C LEU A 95 13.72 5.32 16.24
N LEU A 96 12.52 4.76 16.25
CA LEU A 96 11.66 4.69 15.07
C LEU A 96 10.60 5.80 15.14
N VAL A 97 10.70 6.77 14.24
CA VAL A 97 9.69 7.82 14.05
C VAL A 97 8.71 7.37 12.97
N VAL A 98 7.44 7.18 13.35
CA VAL A 98 6.36 6.80 12.43
C VAL A 98 5.45 7.99 12.20
N SER A 99 5.31 8.40 10.93
CA SER A 99 4.30 9.38 10.52
C SER A 99 3.19 8.66 9.77
N ALA A 100 1.93 8.84 10.21
CA ALA A 100 0.77 8.18 9.65
C ALA A 100 -0.16 9.20 9.01
N THR A 101 -0.41 9.05 7.71
CA THR A 101 -1.36 9.89 6.96
C THR A 101 -2.58 9.07 6.56
N PRO A 102 -3.82 9.50 6.86
CA PRO A 102 -5.01 8.72 6.54
C PRO A 102 -5.22 8.65 5.02
N ILE A 103 -5.53 7.46 4.52
CA ILE A 103 -5.90 7.25 3.12
C ILE A 103 -7.41 7.42 3.02
N LYS A 104 -7.86 8.32 2.15
CA LYS A 104 -9.29 8.52 1.89
C LYS A 104 -9.60 8.10 0.46
N SER A 105 -10.83 7.65 0.25
CA SER A 105 -11.31 7.38 -1.10
C SER A 105 -11.29 8.68 -1.92
N VAL A 106 -10.95 8.55 -3.20
CA VAL A 106 -11.02 9.67 -4.14
C VAL A 106 -12.47 10.05 -4.44
N TYR A 107 -13.38 9.08 -4.42
CA TYR A 107 -14.78 9.27 -4.74
C TYR A 107 -15.50 10.08 -3.66
N LYS A 108 -16.18 11.14 -4.09
CA LYS A 108 -17.01 11.99 -3.22
C LYS A 108 -18.49 11.67 -3.36
N VAL A 109 -18.89 11.18 -4.53
CA VAL A 109 -20.29 10.84 -4.87
C VAL A 109 -20.37 9.45 -5.51
N PRO A 110 -21.49 8.74 -5.39
CA PRO A 110 -21.68 7.47 -6.09
C PRO A 110 -21.67 7.67 -7.61
N ASN A 111 -21.07 6.72 -8.34
CA ASN A 111 -20.96 6.75 -9.81
C ASN A 111 -20.28 8.02 -10.36
N GLU A 112 -19.33 8.59 -9.61
CA GLU A 112 -18.56 9.75 -10.04
C GLU A 112 -17.78 9.44 -11.33
N MET A 113 -18.00 10.27 -12.35
CA MET A 113 -17.22 10.21 -13.59
C MET A 113 -16.04 11.17 -13.46
N PHE A 114 -14.83 10.65 -13.59
CA PHE A 114 -13.65 11.51 -13.60
C PHE A 114 -13.44 12.16 -14.96
N SER A 115 -13.12 13.46 -14.95
CA SER A 115 -12.63 14.20 -16.12
C SER A 115 -11.11 13.98 -16.31
N THR A 116 -10.50 14.62 -17.30
CA THR A 116 -9.09 14.50 -17.77
C THR A 116 -8.01 14.70 -16.69
N LYS A 117 -8.37 15.08 -15.46
CA LYS A 117 -7.48 15.16 -14.28
C LYS A 117 -7.76 14.03 -13.28
N SER A 118 -8.16 12.86 -13.77
CA SER A 118 -8.39 11.69 -12.94
C SER A 118 -7.07 11.22 -12.32
N PRO A 119 -7.09 10.72 -11.07
CA PRO A 119 -5.92 10.05 -10.54
C PRO A 119 -5.69 8.78 -11.36
N THR A 120 -4.49 8.63 -11.89
CA THR A 120 -4.05 7.45 -12.62
C THR A 120 -3.21 6.56 -11.71
N PHE A 121 -3.17 5.28 -12.02
CA PHE A 121 -2.28 4.32 -11.38
C PHE A 121 -1.80 3.33 -12.43
N SER A 122 -0.65 2.71 -12.17
CA SER A 122 -0.11 1.69 -13.05
C SER A 122 -0.07 0.33 -12.34
N THR A 123 -0.31 -0.72 -13.10
CA THR A 123 -0.14 -2.10 -12.64
C THR A 123 0.72 -2.87 -13.63
N ARG A 124 1.48 -3.83 -13.13
CA ARG A 124 2.26 -4.78 -13.93
C ARG A 124 1.90 -6.19 -13.50
N HIS A 125 1.70 -7.07 -14.46
CA HIS A 125 1.52 -8.49 -14.23
C HIS A 125 2.46 -9.30 -15.13
N THR A 126 2.72 -10.53 -14.71
CA THR A 126 3.50 -11.51 -15.46
C THR A 126 2.68 -12.08 -16.62
N ALA A 127 3.32 -12.81 -17.55
CA ALA A 127 2.63 -13.44 -18.68
C ALA A 127 1.55 -14.46 -18.26
N ILE A 128 1.66 -15.02 -17.05
CA ILE A 128 0.66 -15.92 -16.46
C ILE A 128 -0.46 -15.18 -15.71
N GLY A 129 -0.46 -13.84 -15.74
CA GLY A 129 -1.50 -13.00 -15.13
C GLY A 129 -1.27 -12.66 -13.66
N ILE A 130 -0.14 -13.03 -13.05
CA ILE A 130 0.13 -12.70 -11.65
C ILE A 130 0.62 -11.26 -11.53
N ILE A 131 -0.04 -10.45 -10.70
CA ILE A 131 0.33 -9.05 -10.42
C ILE A 131 1.68 -9.01 -9.70
N SER A 132 2.65 -8.31 -10.30
CA SER A 132 4.00 -8.15 -9.76
C SER A 132 4.25 -6.77 -9.17
N GLN A 133 3.64 -5.72 -9.75
CA GLN A 133 3.80 -4.35 -9.27
C GLN A 133 2.48 -3.59 -9.36
N ILE A 134 2.27 -2.72 -8.40
CA ILE A 134 1.13 -1.80 -8.38
C ILE A 134 1.56 -0.49 -7.73
N ASP A 135 1.16 0.62 -8.35
CA ASP A 135 1.43 1.94 -7.84
C ASP A 135 0.63 2.22 -6.55
N GLY A 136 1.25 2.92 -5.60
CA GLY A 136 0.62 3.35 -4.36
C GLY A 136 -0.54 4.33 -4.55
N ALA A 137 -0.69 4.91 -5.75
CA ALA A 137 -1.86 5.70 -6.14
C ALA A 137 -3.14 4.85 -6.32
N ALA A 138 -3.02 3.53 -6.43
CA ALA A 138 -4.16 2.64 -6.59
C ALA A 138 -4.99 2.48 -5.30
N ALA A 139 -4.39 2.63 -4.11
CA ALA A 139 -5.10 2.39 -2.85
C ALA A 139 -6.30 3.34 -2.62
N PRO A 140 -6.19 4.67 -2.82
CA PRO A 140 -7.35 5.57 -2.79
C PRO A 140 -8.47 5.26 -3.80
N LEU A 141 -8.11 4.65 -4.93
CA LEU A 141 -9.01 4.36 -6.05
C LEU A 141 -9.70 2.99 -5.89
N LEU A 142 -8.93 1.93 -5.68
CA LEU A 142 -9.43 0.55 -5.64
C LEU A 142 -9.79 0.10 -4.22
N GLY A 143 -9.23 0.75 -3.21
CA GLY A 143 -9.34 0.34 -1.81
C GLY A 143 -8.42 -0.82 -1.40
N TYR A 144 -7.66 -1.39 -2.33
CA TYR A 144 -6.66 -2.42 -2.04
C TYR A 144 -5.30 -1.80 -1.72
N PHE A 145 -4.58 -2.40 -0.77
CA PHE A 145 -3.15 -2.10 -0.62
C PHE A 145 -2.30 -2.93 -1.59
N CYS A 146 -1.07 -2.49 -1.84
CA CYS A 146 -0.17 -3.20 -2.74
C CYS A 146 0.00 -4.68 -2.33
N GLN A 147 0.17 -4.94 -1.02
CA GLN A 147 0.28 -6.30 -0.50
C GLN A 147 -0.99 -7.14 -0.61
N ASP A 148 -2.17 -6.52 -0.77
CA ASP A 148 -3.42 -7.25 -0.94
C ASP A 148 -3.60 -7.74 -2.40
N MET A 149 -2.91 -7.14 -3.37
CA MET A 149 -3.03 -7.45 -4.80
C MET A 149 -1.82 -8.18 -5.38
N ILE A 150 -0.60 -7.86 -4.94
CA ILE A 150 0.61 -8.51 -5.43
C ILE A 150 0.54 -10.02 -5.17
N GLY A 151 0.89 -10.81 -6.18
CA GLY A 151 0.83 -12.27 -6.13
C GLY A 151 -0.53 -12.88 -6.49
N LYS A 152 -1.59 -12.07 -6.66
CA LYS A 152 -2.89 -12.54 -7.15
C LYS A 152 -2.98 -12.48 -8.67
N SER A 153 -3.91 -13.25 -9.23
CA SER A 153 -4.23 -13.19 -10.65
C SER A 153 -5.00 -11.92 -10.96
N ILE A 154 -4.57 -11.16 -11.97
CA ILE A 154 -5.29 -9.98 -12.46
C ILE A 154 -6.70 -10.35 -12.97
N LEU A 155 -6.89 -11.59 -13.41
CA LEU A 155 -8.17 -12.09 -13.92
C LEU A 155 -9.26 -12.14 -12.84
N ASP A 156 -8.87 -12.31 -11.57
CA ASP A 156 -9.81 -12.36 -10.43
C ASP A 156 -10.49 -11.00 -10.20
N PHE A 157 -9.91 -9.93 -10.73
CA PHE A 157 -10.45 -8.57 -10.60
C PHE A 157 -11.32 -8.17 -11.79
N TYR A 158 -11.35 -8.93 -12.87
CA TYR A 158 -12.23 -8.64 -14.00
C TYR A 158 -13.65 -9.14 -13.74
N HIS A 159 -14.63 -8.40 -14.23
CA HIS A 159 -16.00 -8.87 -14.19
C HIS A 159 -16.16 -10.12 -15.09
N PRO A 160 -16.82 -11.21 -14.64
CA PRO A 160 -16.95 -12.45 -15.40
C PRO A 160 -17.53 -12.28 -16.81
N ALA A 161 -18.53 -11.40 -16.96
CA ALA A 161 -19.13 -11.09 -18.26
C ALA A 161 -18.19 -10.33 -19.23
N ASP A 162 -17.12 -9.70 -18.73
CA ASP A 162 -16.15 -8.95 -19.54
C ASP A 162 -14.95 -9.80 -19.95
N LEU A 163 -14.84 -11.06 -19.51
CA LEU A 163 -13.69 -11.92 -19.82
C LEU A 163 -13.48 -12.13 -21.34
N LYS A 164 -14.56 -12.18 -22.12
CA LYS A 164 -14.47 -12.25 -23.59
C LYS A 164 -13.87 -10.97 -24.18
N LEU A 165 -14.27 -9.80 -23.66
CA LEU A 165 -13.71 -8.51 -24.05
C LEU A 165 -12.22 -8.43 -23.66
N MET A 166 -11.88 -8.86 -22.44
CA MET A 166 -10.49 -8.88 -21.97
C MET A 166 -9.61 -9.76 -22.85
N LYS A 167 -10.08 -10.93 -23.27
CA LYS A 167 -9.36 -11.78 -24.21
C LYS A 167 -9.02 -11.04 -25.51
N SER A 168 -10.00 -10.36 -26.12
CA SER A 168 -9.76 -9.58 -27.34
C SER A 168 -8.79 -8.41 -27.12
N ILE A 169 -8.81 -7.78 -25.94
CA ILE A 169 -7.86 -6.73 -25.56
C ILE A 169 -6.43 -7.31 -25.47
N TYR A 170 -6.25 -8.46 -24.82
CA TYR A 170 -4.95 -9.12 -24.73
C TYR A 170 -4.43 -9.59 -26.09
N GLU A 171 -5.29 -10.15 -26.94
CA GLU A 171 -4.93 -10.51 -28.33
C GLU A 171 -4.46 -9.28 -29.13
N ALA A 172 -5.19 -8.16 -29.02
CA ALA A 172 -4.79 -6.91 -29.65
C ALA A 172 -3.48 -6.35 -29.09
N MET A 173 -3.24 -6.49 -27.78
CA MET A 173 -1.99 -6.07 -27.14
C MET A 173 -0.80 -6.90 -27.65
N ILE A 174 -0.94 -8.23 -27.78
CA ILE A 174 0.12 -9.09 -28.31
C ILE A 174 0.43 -8.76 -29.77
N GLN A 175 -0.60 -8.49 -30.58
CA GLN A 175 -0.41 -8.06 -31.98
C GLN A 175 0.31 -6.72 -32.08
N LYS A 176 -0.04 -5.74 -31.23
CA LYS A 176 0.57 -4.41 -31.22
C LYS A 176 1.93 -4.35 -30.51
N GLY A 177 2.18 -5.25 -29.57
CA GLY A 177 3.42 -5.36 -28.80
C GLY A 177 4.62 -5.85 -29.62
N GLN A 178 4.40 -6.30 -30.87
CA GLN A 178 5.47 -6.53 -31.83
C GLN A 178 6.21 -5.23 -32.20
N ILE A 179 5.59 -4.07 -31.96
CA ILE A 179 6.20 -2.75 -32.11
C ILE A 179 6.76 -2.33 -30.74
N PRO A 180 8.08 -2.14 -30.59
CA PRO A 180 8.67 -1.68 -29.33
C PRO A 180 8.08 -0.32 -28.94
N GLY A 181 7.46 -0.25 -27.75
CA GLY A 181 6.77 0.94 -27.26
C GLY A 181 5.34 1.13 -27.78
N GLY A 182 4.76 0.13 -28.45
CA GLY A 182 3.37 0.14 -28.89
C GLY A 182 2.40 0.31 -27.72
N LYS A 183 1.69 1.45 -27.70
CA LYS A 183 0.63 1.75 -26.75
C LYS A 183 -0.72 1.39 -27.34
N TYR A 184 -1.59 0.78 -26.55
CA TYR A 184 -2.96 0.50 -26.93
C TYR A 184 -3.94 0.97 -25.86
N CYS A 185 -4.85 1.87 -26.18
CA CYS A 185 -5.94 2.22 -25.28
C CYS A 185 -7.13 1.29 -25.53
N SER A 186 -7.57 0.58 -24.49
CA SER A 186 -8.77 -0.27 -24.57
C SER A 186 -10.04 0.52 -24.30
N LYS A 187 -11.19 -0.03 -24.73
CA LYS A 187 -12.49 0.44 -24.22
C LYS A 187 -12.56 0.24 -22.70
N PRO A 188 -13.35 1.05 -21.97
CA PRO A 188 -13.54 0.87 -20.54
C PRO A 188 -14.10 -0.52 -20.22
N TYR A 189 -13.55 -1.18 -19.19
CA TYR A 189 -14.00 -2.49 -18.70
C TYR A 189 -14.18 -2.46 -17.18
N ARG A 190 -14.97 -3.40 -16.65
CA ARG A 190 -15.27 -3.44 -15.21
C ARG A 190 -14.15 -4.10 -14.42
N PHE A 191 -13.71 -3.41 -13.37
CA PHE A 191 -12.69 -3.86 -12.44
C PHE A 191 -13.23 -3.86 -11.00
N LEU A 192 -13.00 -4.96 -10.29
CA LEU A 192 -13.48 -5.18 -8.93
C LEU A 192 -12.71 -4.31 -7.93
N THR A 193 -13.42 -3.62 -7.04
CA THR A 193 -12.85 -2.85 -5.93
C THR A 193 -12.99 -3.59 -4.59
N GLN A 194 -12.22 -3.18 -3.58
CA GLN A 194 -12.16 -3.87 -2.27
C GLN A 194 -13.53 -3.95 -1.54
N ASN A 195 -14.46 -3.05 -1.85
CA ASN A 195 -15.82 -3.05 -1.29
C ASN A 195 -16.80 -3.97 -2.06
N GLY A 196 -16.33 -4.73 -3.05
CA GLY A 196 -17.15 -5.63 -3.86
C GLY A 196 -17.92 -4.96 -5.01
N CYS A 197 -17.78 -3.64 -5.17
CA CYS A 197 -18.33 -2.92 -6.32
C CYS A 197 -17.41 -3.05 -7.54
N TYR A 198 -17.89 -2.58 -8.69
CA TYR A 198 -17.10 -2.48 -9.91
C TYR A 198 -16.96 -1.03 -10.33
N ILE A 199 -15.76 -0.69 -10.82
CA ILE A 199 -15.48 0.58 -11.47
C ILE A 199 -15.15 0.34 -12.94
N LEU A 200 -15.33 1.36 -13.78
CA LEU A 200 -14.88 1.31 -15.17
C LEU A 200 -13.46 1.85 -15.26
N LEU A 201 -12.55 1.03 -15.79
CA LEU A 201 -11.18 1.42 -16.06
C LEU A 201 -10.97 1.61 -17.56
N GLU A 202 -10.53 2.81 -17.93
CA GLU A 202 -9.84 3.03 -19.20
C GLU A 202 -8.36 2.76 -18.99
N THR A 203 -7.75 1.95 -19.85
CA THR A 203 -6.36 1.49 -19.67
C THR A 203 -5.58 1.68 -20.95
N GLU A 204 -4.43 2.34 -20.81
CA GLU A 204 -3.34 2.30 -21.78
C GLU A 204 -2.48 1.08 -21.47
N TRP A 205 -2.40 0.15 -22.42
CA TRP A 205 -1.65 -1.09 -22.34
C TRP A 205 -0.30 -0.92 -23.02
N THR A 206 0.74 -1.45 -22.37
CA THR A 206 2.11 -1.53 -22.88
C THR A 206 2.67 -2.92 -22.62
N SER A 207 3.40 -3.47 -23.59
CA SER A 207 4.15 -4.73 -23.46
C SER A 207 5.61 -4.49 -23.10
#